data_AF-A0A924YNT7-F1
#
_entry.id   AF-A0A924YNT7-F1
#
_cell.length_a   1.000
_cell.length_b   1.000
_cell.length_c   1.000
_cell.angle_alpha   90.00
_cell.angle_beta   90.00
_cell.angle_gamma   90.00
#
_symmetry.space_group_name_H-M   'P 1'
#
loop_
_entity.id
_entity.type
_entity.pdbx_description
1 polymer ?
#
loop_
_entity_poly.entity_id
_entity_poly.type
_entity_poly.pdbx_seq_one_letter_code
_entity_poly.pdbx_strand_id
1 'polypeptide(L)' 'MSITLQLSPEKQAALERLAAAASMDVSTYVLRVVQEEIDERDEPRKLSYEQWSKKFRAWQAKQTSHNPHFDDSRESIYD' A
#
# COMPACT_ATOMS: atom_id res chain seq x y z
N MET A 1 -18.27 -9.07 -16.89
CA MET A 1 -18.73 -8.11 -15.86
C MET A 1 -18.76 -6.73 -16.49
N SER A 2 -19.77 -5.92 -16.19
CA SER A 2 -19.88 -4.53 -16.65
C SER A 2 -19.82 -3.57 -15.47
N ILE A 3 -19.13 -2.44 -15.63
CA ILE A 3 -19.05 -1.36 -14.64
C ILE A 3 -19.67 -0.12 -15.27
N THR A 4 -20.66 0.47 -14.59
CA THR A 4 -21.30 1.73 -15.01
C THR A 4 -20.86 2.82 -14.05
N LEU A 5 -20.27 3.89 -14.59
CA LEU A 5 -19.81 5.04 -13.82
C LEU A 5 -20.72 6.23 -14.06
N GLN A 6 -21.16 6.87 -12.99
CA GLN A 6 -21.84 8.17 -13.06
C GLN A 6 -20.80 9.27 -12.95
N LEU A 7 -20.62 10.05 -14.02
CA LEU A 7 -19.62 11.11 -14.11
C LEU A 7 -20.31 12.46 -14.24
N SER A 8 -19.72 13.50 -13.65
CA SER A 8 -20.10 14.86 -14.01
C SER A 8 -19.68 15.16 -15.45
N PRO A 9 -20.37 16.06 -16.17
CA PRO A 9 -20.03 16.42 -17.55
C PRO A 9 -18.56 16.85 -17.71
N GLU A 10 -18.03 17.58 -16.71
CA GLU A 10 -16.64 18.03 -16.68
C GLU A 10 -15.65 16.86 -16.67
N LYS A 11 -15.92 15.82 -15.86
CA LYS A 11 -15.07 14.64 -15.75
C LYS A 11 -15.14 13.78 -17.00
N GLN A 12 -16.32 13.65 -17.60
CA GLN A 12 -16.47 12.96 -18.88
C GLN A 12 -15.65 13.66 -19.98
N ALA A 13 -15.78 14.98 -20.12
CA ALA A 13 -15.02 15.74 -21.11
C ALA A 13 -13.50 15.65 -20.87
N ALA A 14 -13.05 15.62 -19.61
CA ALA A 14 -11.65 15.42 -19.29
C ALA A 14 -11.16 14.03 -19.72
N LEU A 15 -11.91 12.97 -19.43
CA LEU A 15 -11.57 11.61 -19.86
C LEU A 15 -11.54 11.46 -21.38
N GLU A 16 -12.49 12.04 -22.09
CA GLU A 16 -12.52 12.03 -23.55
C GLU A 16 -11.29 12.71 -24.15
N ARG A 17 -10.87 13.87 -23.61
CA ARG A 17 -9.64 14.55 -24.05
C ARG A 17 -8.39 13.72 -23.78
N LEU A 18 -8.28 13.12 -22.60
CA LEU A 18 -7.13 12.30 -22.23
C LEU A 18 -7.03 11.02 -23.07
N ALA A 19 -8.17 10.36 -23.31
CA ALA A 19 -8.24 9.19 -24.18
C ALA A 19 -7.86 9.55 -25.62
N ALA A 20 -8.38 10.66 -26.15
CA ALA A 20 -8.01 11.17 -27.47
C ALA A 20 -6.52 11.50 -27.58
N ALA A 21 -5.94 12.12 -26.56
CA ALA A 21 -4.49 12.41 -26.51
C ALA A 21 -3.64 11.12 -26.50
N ALA A 22 -4.14 10.05 -25.86
CA ALA A 22 -3.51 8.74 -25.86
C ALA A 22 -3.81 7.92 -27.13
N SER A 23 -4.57 8.45 -28.10
CA SER A 23 -5.07 7.71 -29.28
C SER A 23 -5.81 6.42 -28.91
N MET A 24 -6.54 6.45 -27.80
CA MET A 24 -7.31 5.33 -27.26
C MET A 24 -8.78 5.71 -27.13
N ASP A 25 -9.66 4.72 -27.12
CA ASP A 25 -11.04 4.94 -26.70
C ASP A 25 -11.12 5.15 -25.18
N VAL A 26 -12.18 5.81 -24.71
CA VAL A 26 -12.36 6.16 -23.30
C VAL A 26 -12.38 4.93 -22.40
N SER A 27 -12.96 3.82 -22.85
CA SER A 27 -13.05 2.61 -22.03
C SER A 27 -11.70 1.94 -21.83
N THR A 28 -10.89 1.85 -22.89
CA THR A 28 -9.52 1.33 -22.84
C THR A 28 -8.63 2.24 -22.00
N TYR A 29 -8.76 3.56 -22.17
CA TYR A 29 -8.01 4.52 -21.36
C TYR A 29 -8.33 4.37 -19.86
N VAL A 30 -9.61 4.30 -19.50
CA VAL A 30 -10.04 4.14 -18.10
C VAL A 30 -9.55 2.81 -17.53
N LEU A 31 -9.66 1.70 -18.27
CA LEU A 31 -9.16 0.41 -17.82
C LEU A 31 -7.65 0.42 -17.59
N ARG A 32 -6.88 1.04 -18.49
CA ARG A 32 -5.44 1.17 -18.36
C ARG A 32 -5.06 1.95 -17.09
N VAL A 33 -5.68 3.11 -16.86
CA VAL A 33 -5.41 3.95 -15.68
C VAL A 33 -5.77 3.20 -14.39
N VAL A 34 -6.90 2.48 -14.38
CA VAL A 34 -7.29 1.66 -13.22
C VAL A 34 -6.28 0.54 -12.97
N GLN A 35 -5.77 -0.11 -14.02
CA GLN A 35 -4.76 -1.16 -13.88
C GLN A 35 -3.44 -0.59 -13.33
N GLU A 36 -2.96 0.53 -13.88
CA GLU A 36 -1.75 1.21 -13.42
C GLU A 36 -1.86 1.58 -11.92
N GLU A 37 -2.99 2.11 -11.48
CA GLU A 37 -3.26 2.43 -10.07
C GLU A 37 -3.34 1.19 -9.16
N ILE A 38 -3.83 0.06 -9.67
CA ILE A 38 -3.85 -1.20 -8.92
C ILE A 38 -2.41 -1.71 -8.76
N ASP A 39 -1.65 -1.73 -9.84
CA ASP A 39 -0.26 -2.22 -9.85
C ASP A 39 0.64 -1.35 -8.94
N GLU A 40 0.47 -0.02 -8.95
CA GLU A 40 1.19 0.88 -8.03
C GLU A 40 0.81 0.68 -6.56
N ARG A 41 -0.42 0.24 -6.26
CA ARG A 41 -0.86 -0.04 -4.89
C ARG A 41 -0.40 -1.39 -4.36
N ASP A 42 -0.31 -2.38 -5.25
CA ASP A 42 0.13 -3.73 -4.90
C ASP A 42 1.64 -3.85 -4.76
N GLU A 43 2.42 -2.86 -5.20
CA GLU A 43 3.81 -2.76 -4.76
C GLU A 43 3.84 -2.49 -3.24
N PRO A 44 4.29 -3.47 -2.40
CA PRO A 44 4.49 -3.18 -1.00
C PRO A 44 5.52 -2.06 -0.95
N ARG A 45 5.14 -0.90 -0.42
CA ARG A 45 6.07 0.20 -0.16
C ARG A 45 7.20 -0.34 0.72
N LYS A 46 8.27 -0.82 0.08
CA LYS A 46 9.45 -1.35 0.75
C LYS A 46 10.01 -0.18 1.53
N LEU A 47 9.80 -0.19 2.83
CA LEU A 47 10.44 0.77 3.71
C LEU A 47 11.94 0.71 3.41
N SER A 48 12.58 1.87 3.30
CA SER A 48 14.04 1.86 3.29
C SER A 48 14.53 1.18 4.56
N TYR A 49 15.72 0.56 4.51
CA TYR A 49 16.29 -0.10 5.69
C TYR A 49 16.29 0.81 6.92
N GLU A 50 16.56 2.10 6.71
CA GLU A 50 16.50 3.13 7.76
C GLU A 50 15.09 3.30 8.34
N GLN A 51 14.07 3.44 7.49
CA GLN A 51 12.67 3.59 7.92
C GLN A 51 12.16 2.34 8.64
N TRP A 52 12.53 1.15 8.14
CA TRP A 52 12.21 -0.12 8.79
C TRP A 52 12.90 -0.21 10.16
N SER A 53 14.20 0.07 10.25
CA SER A 53 14.97 -0.02 11.49
C SER A 53 14.44 0.93 12.57
N LYS A 54 14.04 2.15 12.18
CA LYS A 54 13.45 3.14 13.08
C LYS A 54 12.10 2.68 13.62
N LYS A 55 11.23 2.13 12.75
CA LYS A 55 9.93 1.59 13.17
C LYS A 55 10.09 0.36 14.06
N PHE A 56 11.04 -0.51 13.75
CA PHE A 56 11.33 -1.72 14.52
C PHE A 56 11.83 -1.38 15.93
N ARG A 57 12.81 -0.47 16.05
CA ARG A 57 13.30 0.00 17.36
C ARG A 57 12.20 0.67 18.18
N ALA A 58 11.34 1.47 17.54
CA ALA A 58 10.20 2.10 18.21
C ALA A 58 9.15 1.09 18.67
N TRP A 59 8.96 -0.02 17.95
CA TRP A 59 8.09 -1.13 18.37
C TRP A 59 8.71 -1.91 19.53
N GLN A 60 9.99 -2.26 19.45
CA GLN A 60 10.73 -2.94 20.53
C GLN A 60 10.69 -2.11 21.82
N ALA A 61 10.95 -0.81 21.75
CA ALA A 61 10.93 0.07 22.91
C ALA A 61 9.53 0.20 23.56
N LYS A 62 8.46 -0.11 22.82
CA LYS A 62 7.09 -0.13 23.34
C LYS A 62 6.70 -1.49 23.93
N GLN A 63 7.47 -2.55 23.67
CA GLN A 63 7.31 -3.82 24.36
C GLN A 63 8.02 -3.74 25.70
N THR A 64 7.29 -3.32 26.74
CA THR A 64 7.64 -3.66 28.11
C THR A 64 7.38 -5.15 28.31
N SER A 65 8.36 -5.87 28.86
CA SER A 65 8.17 -7.27 29.30
C SER A 65 6.89 -7.36 30.13
N HIS A 66 5.91 -8.11 29.63
CA HIS A 66 4.57 -8.09 30.18
C HIS A 66 4.43 -9.00 31.41
N ASN A 67 5.54 -9.54 31.94
CA ASN A 67 5.46 -10.48 33.04
C ASN A 67 6.65 -10.34 34.01
N PRO A 68 6.46 -9.67 35.17
CA PRO A 68 7.47 -9.58 36.22
C PRO A 68 7.79 -10.94 36.88
N HIS A 69 7.09 -12.02 36.49
CA HIS A 69 7.32 -13.39 36.97
C HIS A 69 8.04 -14.30 35.97
N PHE A 70 8.45 -13.79 34.81
CA PHE A 70 9.21 -14.58 33.84
C PHE A 70 10.70 -14.26 33.98
N ASP A 71 11.46 -15.24 34.41
CA ASP A 71 12.92 -15.21 34.37
C ASP A 71 13.37 -15.45 32.93
N ASP A 72 13.70 -14.37 32.21
CA ASP A 72 14.28 -14.43 30.85
C ASP A 72 15.78 -14.81 30.87
N SER A 73 16.33 -15.18 32.03
CA SER A 73 17.67 -15.74 32.14
C SER A 73 17.71 -17.11 31.46
N ARG A 74 18.25 -17.16 30.24
CA ARG A 74 18.56 -18.37 29.47
C ARG A 74 19.64 -19.28 30.11
N GLU A 75 19.85 -19.20 31.41
CA GLU A 75 20.84 -20.00 32.14
C GLU A 75 20.22 -21.15 32.95
N SER A 76 18.89 -21.20 33.13
CA SER A 76 18.22 -22.23 33.95
C SER A 76 18.04 -23.61 33.28
N ILE A 77 18.54 -23.82 32.07
CA ILE A 77 18.44 -25.09 31.31
C ILE A 77 19.63 -26.04 31.51
N TYR A 78 20.65 -25.65 32.27
CA TYR A 78 21.87 -26.43 32.48
C TYR A 78 22.25 -26.68 33.96
N ASP A 79 21.36 -26.37 34.90
CA ASP A 79 21.50 -26.82 36.31
C ASP A 79 20.63 -28.05 36.60
#